data_AF-A0A2A4QS33-F1
#
_entry.id   AF-A0A2A4QS33-F1
#
_cell.length_a   1.000
_cell.length_b   1.000
_cell.length_c   1.000
_cell.angle_alpha   90.00
_cell.angle_beta   90.00
_cell.angle_gamma   90.00
#
_symmetry.space_group_name_H-M   'P 1'
#
loop_
_entity.id
_entity.type
_entity.pdbx_description
1 polymer ?
#
loop_
_entity_poly.entity_id
_entity_poly.type
_entity_poly.pdbx_seq_one_letter_code
_entity_poly.pdbx_strand_id
1 'polypeptide(L)'
;MPSTCWTCKSPDVPRYMNENGTDKYYSGKWSSKGAEIVNPIGCANCHDEKSMNLTITQPALIEAFERQGKDITKASHNDMRSLVCAQCHVEYYFNKNLPGKEGIPVLVFPWDDGQTVEDMEAYYDKINHVDWTHKISKAPMLKAQHPGYETFQMGIHGQRGVSCSDCHMPYKTEGGQKFTDHHIQSPLNNVANSCQVCHREETDELIKNVFDNQDRIIGNRDQLERLLVRAHVEAGKCWELGATEAQMKDILHGIRLGQWRWDYVAASHGGSFHAPVELGRVLGTGIDVTQETRIKLAKLLMTLGFKGEVPYPDIATKAKAQKFIGLPMEKLKAEKAKFLKELAPKWDAEAKERESKY
;
A
#
# COMPACT_ATOMS: atom_id res chain seq x y z
N MET A 1 13.70 5.69 -8.48
CA MET A 1 12.32 5.20 -8.62
C MET A 1 11.96 5.12 -10.11
N PRO A 2 11.20 4.11 -10.54
CA PRO A 2 10.73 3.96 -11.93
C PRO A 2 9.59 4.92 -12.27
N SER A 3 9.27 5.07 -13.57
CA SER A 3 8.12 5.86 -14.03
C SER A 3 6.78 5.37 -13.47
N THR A 4 6.68 4.07 -13.16
CA THR A 4 5.55 3.40 -12.50
C THR A 4 5.07 4.10 -11.23
N CYS A 5 5.91 4.89 -10.55
CA CYS A 5 5.48 5.66 -9.38
C CYS A 5 4.43 6.75 -9.68
N TRP A 6 4.24 7.13 -10.96
CA TRP A 6 3.21 8.09 -11.38
C TRP A 6 1.81 7.50 -11.47
N THR A 7 1.68 6.17 -11.57
CA THR A 7 0.48 5.49 -12.08
C THR A 7 -0.79 5.86 -11.34
N CYS A 8 -0.72 5.91 -10.01
CA CYS A 8 -1.88 6.14 -9.16
C CYS A 8 -1.94 7.60 -8.66
N LYS A 9 -1.52 8.58 -9.48
CA LYS A 9 -1.33 9.98 -9.04
C LYS A 9 -1.92 11.05 -9.95
N SER A 10 -2.31 10.70 -11.18
CA SER A 10 -2.63 11.71 -12.19
C SER A 10 -3.50 11.16 -13.33
N PRO A 11 -4.39 11.98 -13.91
CA PRO A 11 -5.09 11.67 -15.16
C PRO A 11 -4.18 11.76 -16.40
N ASP A 12 -2.97 12.32 -16.28
CA ASP A 12 -2.00 12.33 -17.36
C ASP A 12 -1.43 10.92 -17.64
N VAL A 13 -1.59 9.98 -16.71
CA VAL A 13 -1.14 8.60 -16.88
C VAL A 13 -1.90 7.91 -18.01
N PRO A 14 -3.25 7.82 -17.99
CA PRO A 14 -3.97 7.22 -19.11
C PRO A 14 -3.80 8.02 -20.40
N ARG A 15 -3.71 9.36 -20.35
CA ARG A 15 -3.35 10.19 -21.51
C ARG A 15 -2.02 9.73 -22.13
N TYR A 16 -0.97 9.65 -21.32
CA TYR A 16 0.36 9.24 -21.78
C TYR A 16 0.35 7.81 -22.34
N MET A 17 -0.31 6.87 -21.65
CA MET A 17 -0.43 5.49 -22.12
C MET A 17 -1.16 5.39 -23.46
N ASN A 18 -2.22 6.17 -23.67
CA ASN A 18 -2.98 6.18 -24.92
C ASN A 18 -2.17 6.75 -26.09
N GLU A 19 -1.42 7.82 -25.85
CA GLU A 19 -0.58 8.47 -26.88
C GLU A 19 0.69 7.68 -27.22
N ASN A 20 1.29 7.01 -26.22
CA ASN A 20 2.66 6.48 -26.31
C ASN A 20 2.78 4.96 -26.13
N GLY A 21 1.71 4.29 -25.69
CA GLY A 21 1.71 2.88 -25.31
C GLY A 21 2.13 2.65 -23.85
N THR A 22 1.61 1.56 -23.27
CA THR A 22 1.82 1.16 -21.87
C THR A 22 3.28 0.80 -21.56
N ASP A 23 3.98 0.13 -22.47
CA ASP A 23 5.37 -0.28 -22.24
C ASP A 23 6.32 0.92 -22.21
N LYS A 24 6.09 1.93 -23.08
CA LYS A 24 6.83 3.19 -23.07
C LYS A 24 6.53 4.04 -21.84
N TYR A 25 5.33 3.91 -21.28
CA TYR A 25 4.97 4.52 -20.00
C TYR A 25 5.77 3.91 -18.84
N TYR A 26 5.75 2.58 -18.67
CA TYR A 26 6.45 1.89 -17.56
C TYR A 26 7.97 1.92 -17.70
N SER A 27 8.49 2.20 -18.89
CA SER A 27 9.93 2.30 -19.13
C SER A 27 10.54 3.59 -18.58
N GLY A 28 11.73 3.46 -17.97
CA GLY A 28 12.55 4.58 -17.53
C GLY A 28 12.38 4.99 -16.06
N LYS A 29 12.98 6.13 -15.71
CA LYS A 29 12.96 6.67 -14.34
C LYS A 29 11.73 7.54 -14.12
N TRP A 30 11.30 7.68 -12.87
CA TRP A 30 10.27 8.64 -12.45
C TRP A 30 10.48 10.04 -13.04
N SER A 31 11.73 10.51 -13.06
CA SER A 31 12.09 11.83 -13.56
C SER A 31 11.92 12.01 -15.07
N SER A 32 11.78 10.95 -15.86
CA SER A 32 11.63 11.07 -17.32
C SER A 32 10.24 11.55 -17.74
N LYS A 33 9.26 11.52 -16.84
CA LYS A 33 7.88 11.94 -17.09
C LYS A 33 7.47 13.17 -16.27
N GLY A 34 8.42 13.83 -15.63
CA GLY A 34 8.11 14.91 -14.69
C GLY A 34 7.39 16.11 -15.32
N ALA A 35 7.69 16.45 -16.57
CA ALA A 35 6.95 17.46 -17.31
C ALA A 35 5.62 16.92 -17.88
N GLU A 36 5.45 15.60 -18.03
CA GLU A 36 4.27 14.98 -18.65
C GLU A 36 3.14 14.70 -17.67
N ILE A 37 3.47 14.38 -16.42
CA ILE A 37 2.51 13.98 -15.39
C ILE A 37 2.46 15.10 -14.34
N VAL A 38 1.56 16.05 -14.53
CA VAL A 38 1.51 17.29 -13.72
C VAL A 38 0.16 17.56 -13.09
N ASN A 39 -0.91 16.98 -13.61
CA ASN A 39 -2.24 17.13 -13.07
C ASN A 39 -2.43 16.15 -11.89
N PRO A 40 -2.94 16.58 -10.73
CA PRO A 40 -3.33 15.65 -9.67
C PRO A 40 -4.54 14.81 -10.11
N ILE A 41 -4.83 13.75 -9.37
CA ILE A 41 -5.99 12.87 -9.59
C ILE A 41 -7.25 13.69 -9.93
N GLY A 42 -7.91 13.35 -11.04
CA GLY A 42 -9.05 14.10 -11.58
C GLY A 42 -10.03 13.24 -12.34
N CYS A 43 -10.95 13.89 -13.08
CA CYS A 43 -12.09 13.25 -13.73
C CYS A 43 -11.71 12.04 -14.57
N ALA A 44 -10.69 12.19 -15.44
CA ALA A 44 -10.26 11.16 -16.38
C ALA A 44 -9.56 9.95 -15.72
N ASN A 45 -9.32 9.96 -14.40
CA ASN A 45 -8.92 8.74 -13.69
C ASN A 45 -10.10 7.78 -13.48
N CYS A 46 -11.33 8.29 -13.42
CA CYS A 46 -12.49 7.51 -13.00
C CYS A 46 -13.65 7.56 -14.01
N HIS A 47 -13.65 8.52 -14.93
CA HIS A 47 -14.73 8.76 -15.88
C HIS A 47 -14.26 8.73 -17.32
N ASP A 48 -15.08 8.16 -18.18
CA ASP A 48 -14.95 8.29 -19.64
C ASP A 48 -15.24 9.73 -20.06
N GLU A 49 -14.37 10.32 -20.87
CA GLU A 49 -14.42 11.75 -21.24
C GLU A 49 -15.64 12.14 -22.10
N LYS A 50 -16.29 11.16 -22.76
CA LYS A 50 -17.42 11.41 -23.67
C LYS A 50 -18.76 11.16 -22.98
N SER A 51 -18.87 10.03 -22.31
CA SER A 51 -20.11 9.57 -21.67
C SER A 51 -20.21 9.95 -20.20
N MET A 52 -19.10 10.34 -19.56
CA MET A 52 -18.98 10.55 -18.11
C MET A 52 -19.31 9.32 -17.27
N ASN A 53 -19.43 8.14 -17.88
CA ASN A 53 -19.61 6.88 -17.17
C ASN A 53 -18.35 6.52 -16.37
N LEU A 54 -18.53 5.79 -15.26
CA LEU A 54 -17.41 5.22 -14.53
C LEU A 54 -16.63 4.27 -15.45
N THR A 55 -15.31 4.43 -15.49
CA THR A 55 -14.43 3.64 -16.36
C THR A 55 -13.16 3.23 -15.61
N ILE A 56 -12.61 2.08 -16.00
CA ILE A 56 -11.31 1.62 -15.52
C ILE A 56 -10.28 2.00 -16.58
N THR A 57 -9.43 2.97 -16.25
CA THR A 57 -8.32 3.40 -17.11
C THR A 57 -7.02 2.66 -16.83
N GLN A 58 -6.91 2.00 -15.67
CA GLN A 58 -5.67 1.38 -15.22
C GLN A 58 -5.54 -0.09 -15.71
N PRO A 59 -4.59 -0.40 -16.63
CA PRO A 59 -4.46 -1.76 -17.18
C PRO A 59 -4.19 -2.83 -16.12
N ALA A 60 -3.41 -2.50 -15.09
CA ALA A 60 -3.05 -3.45 -14.04
C ALA A 60 -4.28 -4.04 -13.30
N LEU A 61 -5.37 -3.27 -13.16
CA LEU A 61 -6.61 -3.76 -12.55
C LEU A 61 -7.34 -4.73 -13.48
N ILE A 62 -7.41 -4.39 -14.78
CA ILE A 62 -8.03 -5.24 -15.81
C ILE A 62 -7.28 -6.57 -15.89
N GLU A 63 -5.95 -6.50 -16.03
CA GLU A 63 -5.08 -7.67 -16.11
C GLU A 63 -5.16 -8.54 -14.85
N ALA A 64 -5.34 -7.94 -13.66
CA ALA A 64 -5.51 -8.69 -12.42
C ALA A 64 -6.82 -9.49 -12.40
N PHE A 65 -7.92 -8.92 -12.92
CA PHE A 65 -9.19 -9.64 -13.09
C PHE A 65 -9.07 -10.76 -14.13
N GLU A 66 -8.41 -10.48 -15.26
CA GLU A 66 -8.18 -11.47 -16.32
C GLU A 66 -7.38 -12.68 -15.81
N ARG A 67 -6.33 -12.47 -15.02
CA ARG A 67 -5.55 -13.56 -14.39
C ARG A 67 -6.36 -14.40 -13.41
N GLN A 68 -7.45 -13.84 -12.85
CA GLN A 68 -8.42 -14.58 -12.04
C GLN A 68 -9.54 -15.23 -12.87
N GLY A 69 -9.50 -15.13 -14.21
CA GLY A 69 -10.56 -15.61 -15.09
C GLY A 69 -11.85 -14.79 -15.02
N LYS A 70 -11.77 -13.54 -14.55
CA LYS A 70 -12.91 -12.62 -14.39
C LYS A 70 -12.88 -11.55 -15.47
N ASP A 71 -14.04 -11.22 -15.99
CA ASP A 71 -14.23 -10.11 -16.92
C ASP A 71 -14.70 -8.88 -16.15
N ILE A 72 -13.82 -7.90 -15.96
CA ILE A 72 -14.12 -6.67 -15.22
C ILE A 72 -15.22 -5.83 -15.89
N THR A 73 -15.44 -5.99 -17.20
CA THR A 73 -16.48 -5.24 -17.92
C THR A 73 -17.90 -5.67 -17.55
N LYS A 74 -18.04 -6.83 -16.90
CA LYS A 74 -19.32 -7.34 -16.37
C LYS A 74 -19.63 -6.84 -14.97
N ALA A 75 -18.76 -6.02 -14.38
CA ALA A 75 -18.99 -5.41 -13.07
C ALA A 75 -20.32 -4.63 -13.06
N SER A 76 -21.11 -4.80 -12.00
CA SER A 76 -22.33 -4.02 -11.85
C SER A 76 -21.99 -2.54 -11.62
N HIS A 77 -22.97 -1.65 -11.78
CA HIS A 77 -22.76 -0.24 -11.43
C HIS A 77 -22.32 -0.06 -9.96
N ASN A 78 -22.82 -0.90 -9.05
CA ASN A 78 -22.43 -0.85 -7.66
C ASN A 78 -20.98 -1.32 -7.43
N ASP A 79 -20.54 -2.36 -8.15
CA ASP A 79 -19.14 -2.80 -8.10
C ASP A 79 -18.20 -1.70 -8.62
N MET A 80 -18.59 -1.04 -9.71
CA MET A 80 -17.84 0.06 -10.32
C MET A 80 -17.62 1.23 -9.35
N ARG A 81 -18.55 1.49 -8.42
CA ARG A 81 -18.42 2.51 -7.36
C ARG A 81 -17.32 2.22 -6.33
N SER A 82 -16.76 1.01 -6.36
CA SER A 82 -15.56 0.63 -5.60
C SER A 82 -14.36 0.35 -6.51
N LEU A 83 -14.57 -0.22 -7.70
CA LEU A 83 -13.50 -0.57 -8.63
C LEU A 83 -12.75 0.65 -9.18
N VAL A 84 -13.41 1.80 -9.36
CA VAL A 84 -12.70 3.03 -9.75
C VAL A 84 -11.68 3.47 -8.69
N CYS A 85 -11.95 3.18 -7.40
CA CYS A 85 -10.99 3.38 -6.30
C CYS A 85 -9.89 2.31 -6.30
N ALA A 86 -10.25 1.06 -6.64
CA ALA A 86 -9.34 -0.09 -6.72
C ALA A 86 -8.30 0.01 -7.85
N GLN A 87 -8.39 1.00 -8.72
CA GLN A 87 -7.30 1.31 -9.66
C GLN A 87 -6.02 1.75 -8.93
N CYS A 88 -6.17 2.31 -7.71
CA CYS A 88 -5.09 2.91 -6.95
C CYS A 88 -4.96 2.36 -5.53
N HIS A 89 -6.08 2.13 -4.83
CA HIS A 89 -6.13 1.74 -3.41
C HIS A 89 -6.03 0.22 -3.23
N VAL A 90 -4.92 -0.35 -3.67
CA VAL A 90 -4.66 -1.80 -3.68
C VAL A 90 -3.21 -2.11 -3.38
N GLU A 91 -2.94 -3.34 -2.97
CA GLU A 91 -1.60 -3.91 -2.94
C GLU A 91 -1.01 -4.02 -4.35
N TYR A 92 0.28 -3.74 -4.48
CA TYR A 92 0.98 -3.88 -5.75
C TYR A 92 2.48 -4.07 -5.58
N TYR A 93 3.10 -4.68 -6.58
CA TYR A 93 4.56 -4.67 -6.74
C TYR A 93 4.98 -4.28 -8.15
N PHE A 94 6.29 -4.13 -8.36
CA PHE A 94 6.86 -3.88 -9.69
C PHE A 94 7.51 -5.15 -10.24
N ASN A 95 6.87 -5.76 -11.24
CA ASN A 95 7.39 -6.95 -11.89
C ASN A 95 8.29 -6.55 -13.07
N LYS A 96 9.54 -7.03 -13.06
CA LYS A 96 10.52 -6.83 -14.14
C LYS A 96 10.79 -8.08 -14.98
N ASN A 97 10.08 -9.17 -14.69
CA ASN A 97 10.31 -10.49 -15.25
C ASN A 97 9.10 -10.97 -16.07
N LEU A 98 8.19 -10.05 -16.44
CA LEU A 98 7.07 -10.39 -17.30
C LEU A 98 7.58 -10.74 -18.71
N PRO A 99 7.13 -11.86 -19.30
CA PRO A 99 7.52 -12.26 -20.65
C PRO A 99 7.28 -11.13 -21.68
N GLY A 100 8.31 -10.78 -22.44
CA GLY A 100 8.26 -9.72 -23.44
C GLY A 100 8.37 -8.29 -22.89
N LYS A 101 8.52 -8.13 -21.57
CA LYS A 101 8.72 -6.83 -20.87
C LYS A 101 9.87 -6.89 -19.87
N GLU A 102 10.87 -7.72 -20.16
CA GLU A 102 12.00 -7.96 -19.27
C GLU A 102 12.76 -6.66 -18.97
N GLY A 103 13.00 -6.40 -17.68
CA GLY A 103 13.64 -5.18 -17.19
C GLY A 103 12.72 -3.97 -17.02
N ILE A 104 11.48 -4.01 -17.54
CA ILE A 104 10.48 -2.94 -17.39
C ILE A 104 9.75 -3.16 -16.06
N PRO A 105 9.74 -2.19 -15.12
CA PRO A 105 9.09 -2.33 -13.81
C PRO A 105 7.56 -2.14 -13.89
N VAL A 106 6.85 -3.10 -14.47
CA VAL A 106 5.41 -3.04 -14.70
C VAL A 106 4.65 -3.16 -13.36
N LEU A 107 3.60 -2.35 -13.18
CA LEU A 107 2.72 -2.42 -12.02
C LEU A 107 1.87 -3.71 -12.08
N VAL A 108 1.92 -4.53 -11.04
CA VAL A 108 1.15 -5.77 -10.95
C VAL A 108 0.49 -5.89 -9.59
N PHE A 109 -0.79 -6.28 -9.56
CA PHE A 109 -1.51 -6.63 -8.33
C PHE A 109 -1.34 -8.13 -8.06
N PRO A 110 -0.87 -8.54 -6.87
CA PRO A 110 -0.53 -9.94 -6.56
C PRO A 110 -1.78 -10.79 -6.23
N TRP A 111 -2.79 -10.73 -7.10
CA TRP A 111 -4.13 -11.27 -6.82
C TRP A 111 -4.39 -12.65 -7.43
N ASP A 112 -3.39 -13.22 -8.10
CA ASP A 112 -3.51 -14.45 -8.89
C ASP A 112 -4.00 -15.65 -8.04
N ASP A 113 -3.57 -15.73 -6.79
CA ASP A 113 -3.95 -16.80 -5.86
C ASP A 113 -5.08 -16.39 -4.89
N GLY A 114 -5.53 -15.13 -4.93
CA GLY A 114 -6.51 -14.56 -4.01
C GLY A 114 -6.10 -13.19 -3.48
N GLN A 115 -6.92 -12.61 -2.60
CA GLN A 115 -6.72 -11.25 -2.06
C GLN A 115 -6.50 -11.23 -0.54
N THR A 116 -6.47 -12.40 0.11
CA THR A 116 -6.11 -12.47 1.53
C THR A 116 -4.61 -12.21 1.72
N VAL A 117 -4.20 -11.86 2.94
CA VAL A 117 -2.77 -11.64 3.24
C VAL A 117 -1.96 -12.92 3.00
N GLU A 118 -2.55 -14.09 3.28
CA GLU A 118 -1.91 -15.39 3.05
C GLU A 118 -1.84 -15.78 1.57
N ASP A 119 -2.87 -15.48 0.76
CA ASP A 119 -2.83 -15.74 -0.69
C ASP A 119 -1.70 -14.94 -1.36
N MET A 120 -1.56 -13.66 -0.99
CA MET A 120 -0.50 -12.80 -1.48
C MET A 120 0.89 -13.23 -0.97
N GLU A 121 0.99 -13.69 0.28
CA GLU A 121 2.21 -14.28 0.85
C GLU A 121 2.66 -15.48 0.01
N ALA A 122 1.76 -16.42 -0.24
CA ALA A 122 2.01 -17.59 -1.06
C ALA A 122 2.37 -17.23 -2.51
N TYR A 123 1.68 -16.25 -3.10
CA TYR A 123 1.99 -15.72 -4.43
C TYR A 123 3.43 -15.21 -4.50
N TYR A 124 3.81 -14.32 -3.57
CA TYR A 124 5.13 -13.71 -3.57
C TYR A 124 6.25 -14.72 -3.34
N ASP A 125 6.03 -15.72 -2.49
CA ASP A 125 7.00 -16.79 -2.27
C ASP A 125 7.13 -17.71 -3.48
N LYS A 126 6.02 -18.04 -4.14
CA LYS A 126 6.00 -18.83 -5.40
C LYS A 126 6.86 -18.18 -6.48
N ILE A 127 6.82 -16.85 -6.60
CA ILE A 127 7.62 -16.10 -7.57
C ILE A 127 8.96 -15.61 -7.03
N ASN A 128 9.32 -15.97 -5.79
CA ASN A 128 10.54 -15.52 -5.08
C ASN A 128 10.72 -13.99 -5.11
N HIS A 129 9.62 -13.23 -4.96
CA HIS A 129 9.66 -11.77 -5.02
C HIS A 129 10.27 -11.16 -3.77
N VAL A 130 11.09 -10.13 -3.98
CA VAL A 130 11.76 -9.37 -2.92
C VAL A 130 11.75 -7.90 -3.30
N ASP A 131 11.10 -7.08 -2.50
CA ASP A 131 11.10 -5.63 -2.70
C ASP A 131 12.43 -5.01 -2.27
N TRP A 132 12.98 -5.46 -1.14
CA TRP A 132 14.32 -5.11 -0.69
C TRP A 132 14.88 -6.14 0.30
N THR A 133 16.22 -6.18 0.40
CA THR A 133 16.90 -6.90 1.48
C THR A 133 17.05 -5.99 2.70
N HIS A 134 16.54 -6.41 3.85
CA HIS A 134 16.61 -5.60 5.07
C HIS A 134 18.06 -5.37 5.52
N LYS A 135 18.44 -4.11 5.78
CA LYS A 135 19.86 -3.76 6.03
C LYS A 135 20.46 -4.41 7.28
N ILE A 136 19.66 -4.63 8.32
CA ILE A 136 20.09 -5.23 9.60
C ILE A 136 20.05 -6.76 9.51
N SER A 137 18.85 -7.35 9.54
CA SER A 137 18.66 -8.80 9.50
C SER A 137 19.03 -9.50 8.20
N LYS A 138 19.21 -8.80 7.08
CA LYS A 138 19.39 -9.39 5.73
C LYS A 138 18.20 -10.19 5.21
N ALA A 139 17.04 -10.09 5.86
CA ALA A 139 15.83 -10.78 5.42
C ALA A 139 15.35 -10.25 4.06
N PRO A 140 14.90 -11.12 3.14
CA PRO A 140 14.28 -10.72 1.88
C PRO A 140 12.85 -10.24 2.15
N MET A 141 12.61 -8.93 2.12
CA MET A 141 11.35 -8.35 2.57
C MET A 141 10.33 -8.15 1.45
N LEU A 142 9.07 -8.16 1.86
CA LEU A 142 7.92 -7.67 1.11
C LEU A 142 7.49 -6.31 1.67
N LYS A 143 7.02 -5.42 0.80
CA LYS A 143 6.37 -4.16 1.20
C LYS A 143 4.90 -4.29 0.86
N ALA A 144 4.03 -4.02 1.83
CA ALA A 144 2.62 -3.81 1.53
C ALA A 144 2.34 -2.34 1.19
N GLN A 145 1.56 -2.08 0.16
CA GLN A 145 1.10 -0.76 -0.24
C GLN A 145 -0.43 -0.71 -0.15
N HIS A 146 -0.94 0.05 0.80
CA HIS A 146 -2.35 0.47 0.89
C HIS A 146 -3.38 -0.53 0.32
N PRO A 147 -3.50 -1.77 0.87
CA PRO A 147 -4.42 -2.81 0.39
C PRO A 147 -5.88 -2.48 0.75
N GLY A 148 -6.35 -1.31 0.31
CA GLY A 148 -7.59 -0.69 0.72
C GLY A 148 -8.79 -1.47 0.22
N TYR A 149 -8.79 -1.85 -1.06
CA TYR A 149 -9.86 -2.63 -1.67
C TYR A 149 -9.92 -4.05 -1.09
N GLU A 150 -8.77 -4.72 -0.99
CA GLU A 150 -8.68 -6.11 -0.50
C GLU A 150 -9.15 -6.21 0.94
N THR A 151 -8.66 -5.32 1.81
CA THR A 151 -9.13 -5.27 3.20
C THR A 151 -10.61 -4.94 3.30
N PHE A 152 -11.11 -3.99 2.50
CA PHE A 152 -12.52 -3.63 2.47
C PHE A 152 -13.45 -4.78 2.04
N GLN A 153 -13.06 -5.59 1.05
CA GLN A 153 -13.83 -6.74 0.60
C GLN A 153 -14.00 -7.81 1.70
N MET A 154 -13.03 -7.91 2.61
CA MET A 154 -13.11 -8.82 3.77
C MET A 154 -13.95 -8.24 4.93
N GLY A 155 -14.33 -6.97 4.84
CA GLY A 155 -15.11 -6.26 5.83
C GLY A 155 -16.62 -6.45 5.71
N ILE A 156 -17.36 -6.27 6.80
CA ILE A 156 -18.82 -6.44 6.79
C ILE A 156 -19.51 -5.49 5.80
N HIS A 157 -19.03 -4.27 5.63
CA HIS A 157 -19.59 -3.31 4.68
C HIS A 157 -19.43 -3.80 3.23
N GLY A 158 -18.22 -4.24 2.85
CA GLY A 158 -17.95 -4.81 1.53
C GLY A 158 -18.76 -6.08 1.29
N GLN A 159 -18.82 -6.99 2.27
CA GLN A 159 -19.63 -8.22 2.21
C GLN A 159 -21.14 -7.97 2.06
N ARG A 160 -21.63 -6.81 2.49
CA ARG A 160 -23.05 -6.39 2.34
C ARG A 160 -23.29 -5.52 1.10
N GLY A 161 -22.28 -5.32 0.26
CA GLY A 161 -22.41 -4.57 -0.99
C GLY A 161 -22.42 -3.05 -0.82
N VAL A 162 -22.06 -2.51 0.35
CA VAL A 162 -21.83 -1.06 0.51
C VAL A 162 -20.57 -0.71 -0.25
N SER A 163 -20.62 0.22 -1.19
CA SER A 163 -19.48 0.63 -2.03
C SER A 163 -18.57 1.66 -1.36
N CYS A 164 -17.33 1.82 -1.85
CA CYS A 164 -16.42 2.88 -1.38
C CYS A 164 -17.08 4.27 -1.48
N SER A 165 -17.80 4.49 -2.59
CA SER A 165 -18.50 5.75 -2.87
C SER A 165 -19.66 6.02 -1.91
N ASP A 166 -20.29 5.02 -1.29
CA ASP A 166 -21.39 5.28 -0.34
C ASP A 166 -20.92 6.04 0.90
N CYS A 167 -19.70 5.78 1.36
CA CYS A 167 -19.11 6.44 2.53
C CYS A 167 -18.29 7.68 2.14
N HIS A 168 -17.42 7.56 1.13
CA HIS A 168 -16.43 8.59 0.80
C HIS A 168 -16.89 9.62 -0.23
N MET A 169 -17.95 9.31 -0.98
CA MET A 169 -18.55 10.18 -1.99
C MET A 169 -20.07 10.17 -1.85
N PRO A 170 -20.60 10.50 -0.65
CA PRO A 170 -22.02 10.37 -0.39
C PRO A 170 -22.81 11.30 -1.29
N TYR A 171 -24.04 10.92 -1.60
CA TYR A 171 -24.94 11.81 -2.33
C TYR A 171 -25.27 13.04 -1.49
N LYS A 172 -25.31 14.21 -2.14
CA LYS A 172 -25.80 15.47 -1.59
C LYS A 172 -26.97 15.99 -2.42
N THR A 173 -27.84 16.74 -1.77
CA THR A 173 -28.94 17.44 -2.43
C THR A 173 -28.79 18.94 -2.21
N GLU A 174 -28.71 19.70 -3.30
CA GLU A 174 -28.68 21.17 -3.26
C GLU A 174 -29.66 21.69 -4.30
N GLY A 175 -30.52 22.65 -3.91
CA GLY A 175 -31.53 23.21 -4.82
C GLY A 175 -32.50 22.17 -5.43
N GLY A 176 -32.68 21.00 -4.79
CA GLY A 176 -33.51 19.90 -5.30
C GLY A 176 -32.80 18.96 -6.28
N GLN A 177 -31.53 19.20 -6.62
CA GLN A 177 -30.73 18.32 -7.45
C GLN A 177 -29.85 17.40 -6.59
N LYS A 178 -29.90 16.10 -6.87
CA LYS A 178 -29.04 15.09 -6.24
C LYS A 178 -27.77 14.92 -7.06
N PHE A 179 -26.61 15.00 -6.41
CA PHE A 179 -25.30 14.76 -7.03
C PHE A 179 -24.35 14.05 -6.07
N THR A 180 -23.28 13.47 -6.61
CA THR A 180 -22.24 12.79 -5.84
C THR A 180 -21.23 13.79 -5.32
N ASP A 181 -20.96 13.80 -4.01
CA ASP A 181 -19.89 14.62 -3.46
C ASP A 181 -18.52 14.10 -3.91
N HIS A 182 -17.77 14.93 -4.64
CA HIS A 182 -16.41 14.60 -5.09
C HIS A 182 -15.32 15.12 -4.14
N HIS A 183 -15.70 15.76 -3.02
CA HIS A 183 -14.76 16.10 -1.95
C HIS A 183 -14.46 14.84 -1.12
N ILE A 184 -13.61 13.96 -1.65
CA ILE A 184 -13.22 12.72 -0.99
C ILE A 184 -12.45 13.06 0.29
N GLN A 185 -13.03 12.72 1.43
CA GLN A 185 -12.48 13.00 2.76
C GLN A 185 -12.80 11.86 3.74
N SER A 186 -12.46 12.07 5.02
CA SER A 186 -12.94 11.21 6.09
C SER A 186 -14.48 11.23 6.13
N PRO A 187 -15.16 10.08 6.03
CA PRO A 187 -16.61 10.00 6.17
C PRO A 187 -17.12 10.53 7.53
N LEU A 188 -16.25 10.53 8.55
CA LEU A 188 -16.56 11.09 9.87
C LEU A 188 -16.78 12.60 9.87
N ASN A 189 -16.36 13.31 8.81
CA ASN A 189 -16.65 14.73 8.64
C ASN A 189 -18.10 14.97 8.14
N ASN A 190 -18.81 13.92 7.72
CA ASN A 190 -20.15 13.99 7.16
C ASN A 190 -21.00 12.74 7.53
N VAL A 191 -21.04 12.40 8.82
CA VAL A 191 -21.70 11.19 9.33
C VAL A 191 -23.17 11.09 8.91
N ALA A 192 -23.87 12.23 8.83
CA ALA A 192 -25.27 12.27 8.41
C ALA A 192 -25.50 11.66 7.02
N ASN A 193 -24.63 11.96 6.05
CA ASN A 193 -24.79 11.47 4.68
C ASN A 193 -24.00 10.19 4.40
N SER A 194 -22.93 9.92 5.17
CA SER A 194 -22.09 8.73 4.97
C SER A 194 -22.56 7.52 5.79
N CYS A 195 -23.10 7.71 6.99
CA CYS A 195 -23.40 6.61 7.92
C CYS A 195 -24.91 6.53 8.24
N GLN A 196 -25.54 7.65 8.58
CA GLN A 196 -26.94 7.68 9.05
C GLN A 196 -27.99 7.45 7.94
N VAL A 197 -27.53 7.27 6.70
CA VAL A 197 -28.36 6.73 5.61
C VAL A 197 -28.73 5.25 5.85
N CYS A 198 -27.93 4.53 6.64
CA CYS A 198 -28.13 3.11 7.00
C CYS A 198 -28.24 2.89 8.52
N HIS A 199 -27.57 3.71 9.31
CA HIS A 199 -27.46 3.61 10.77
C HIS A 199 -28.45 4.53 11.49
N ARG A 200 -28.93 4.12 12.66
CA ARG A 200 -29.90 4.88 13.48
C ARG A 200 -29.31 5.42 14.77
N GLU A 201 -28.06 5.08 15.04
CA GLU A 201 -27.27 5.53 16.17
C GLU A 201 -26.90 7.01 16.06
N GLU A 202 -26.62 7.62 17.20
CA GLU A 202 -26.19 9.02 17.27
C GLU A 202 -24.79 9.21 16.67
N THR A 203 -24.54 10.40 16.13
CA THR A 203 -23.27 10.71 15.43
C THR A 203 -22.05 10.44 16.32
N ASP A 204 -22.10 10.86 17.58
CA ASP A 204 -20.97 10.68 18.52
C ASP A 204 -20.71 9.20 18.83
N GLU A 205 -21.75 8.37 18.88
CA GLU A 205 -21.61 6.93 19.10
C GLU A 205 -20.95 6.25 17.89
N LEU A 206 -21.39 6.60 16.67
CA LEU A 206 -20.78 6.09 15.44
C LEU A 206 -19.30 6.49 15.34
N ILE A 207 -18.97 7.75 15.60
CA ILE A 207 -17.59 8.25 15.62
C ILE A 207 -16.76 7.51 16.66
N LYS A 208 -17.29 7.36 17.88
CA LYS A 208 -16.63 6.62 18.96
C LYS A 208 -16.35 5.17 18.55
N ASN A 209 -17.30 4.49 17.91
CA ASN A 209 -17.12 3.10 17.45
C ASN A 209 -15.98 2.97 16.43
N VAL A 210 -15.80 3.96 15.55
CA VAL A 210 -14.67 3.99 14.61
C VAL A 210 -13.34 4.15 15.35
N PHE A 211 -13.25 5.09 16.27
CA PHE A 211 -12.02 5.31 17.05
C PHE A 211 -11.69 4.14 17.98
N ASP A 212 -12.69 3.54 18.63
CA ASP A 212 -12.51 2.33 19.45
C ASP A 212 -11.86 1.19 18.65
N ASN A 213 -12.26 0.99 17.39
CA ASN A 213 -11.65 -0.01 16.52
C ASN A 213 -10.21 0.37 16.13
N GLN A 214 -9.98 1.65 15.79
CA GLN A 214 -8.63 2.16 15.52
C GLN A 214 -7.68 1.95 16.71
N ASP A 215 -8.12 2.26 17.92
CA ASP A 215 -7.36 2.12 19.17
C ASP A 215 -7.04 0.65 19.52
N ARG A 216 -7.98 -0.26 19.27
CA ARG A 216 -7.74 -1.71 19.48
C ARG A 216 -6.72 -2.26 18.49
N ILE A 217 -6.82 -1.86 17.22
CA ILE A 217 -5.92 -2.34 16.17
C ILE A 217 -4.51 -1.75 16.33
N ILE A 218 -4.39 -0.46 16.65
CA ILE A 218 -3.08 0.18 16.86
C ILE A 218 -2.34 -0.46 18.04
N GLY A 219 -3.02 -0.85 19.12
CA GLY A 219 -2.39 -1.54 20.25
C GLY A 219 -1.69 -2.85 19.85
N ASN A 220 -2.36 -3.68 19.03
CA ASN A 220 -1.77 -4.91 18.51
C ASN A 220 -0.65 -4.62 17.49
N ARG A 221 -0.82 -3.57 16.66
CA ARG A 221 0.17 -3.16 15.67
C ARG A 221 1.48 -2.73 16.35
N ASP A 222 1.40 -1.87 17.36
CA ASP A 222 2.54 -1.38 18.12
C ASP A 222 3.28 -2.52 18.84
N GLN A 223 2.55 -3.52 19.35
CA GLN A 223 3.15 -4.71 19.94
C GLN A 223 3.94 -5.52 18.90
N LEU A 224 3.38 -5.73 17.71
CA LEU A 224 4.06 -6.42 16.62
C LEU A 224 5.29 -5.63 16.14
N GLU A 225 5.21 -4.31 16.03
CA GLU A 225 6.36 -3.45 15.69
C GLU A 225 7.52 -3.63 16.67
N ARG A 226 7.24 -3.66 17.99
CA ARG A 226 8.27 -3.89 19.01
C ARG A 226 8.93 -5.26 18.84
N LEU A 227 8.15 -6.30 18.54
CA LEU A 227 8.67 -7.64 18.29
C LEU A 227 9.50 -7.71 17.01
N LEU A 228 9.07 -7.05 15.94
CA LEU A 228 9.79 -7.00 14.67
C LEU A 228 11.13 -6.25 14.79
N VAL A 229 11.16 -5.11 15.50
CA VAL A 229 12.42 -4.42 15.80
C VAL A 229 13.40 -5.36 16.52
N ARG A 230 12.92 -6.09 17.53
CA ARG A 230 13.74 -7.06 18.26
C ARG A 230 14.24 -8.16 17.32
N ALA A 231 13.37 -8.78 16.55
CA ALA A 231 13.73 -9.84 15.61
C ALA A 231 14.78 -9.36 14.59
N HIS A 232 14.65 -8.14 14.06
CA HIS A 232 15.62 -7.59 13.12
C HIS A 232 17.00 -7.35 13.75
N VAL A 233 17.05 -6.81 14.96
CA VAL A 233 18.32 -6.52 15.66
C VAL A 233 18.97 -7.79 16.18
N GLU A 234 18.20 -8.74 16.69
CA GLU A 234 18.66 -10.08 17.10
C GLU A 234 19.25 -10.83 15.90
N ALA A 235 18.58 -10.80 14.73
CA ALA A 235 19.11 -11.37 13.50
C ALA A 235 20.41 -10.68 13.05
N GLY A 236 20.48 -9.34 13.16
CA GLY A 236 21.72 -8.60 12.95
C GLY A 236 22.86 -9.09 13.85
N LYS A 237 22.55 -9.36 15.12
CA LYS A 237 23.53 -9.88 16.08
C LYS A 237 23.99 -11.30 15.73
N CYS A 238 23.09 -12.17 15.28
CA CYS A 238 23.47 -13.50 14.76
C CYS A 238 24.50 -13.38 13.63
N TRP A 239 24.30 -12.46 12.69
CA TRP A 239 25.26 -12.21 11.61
C TRP A 239 26.62 -11.71 12.10
N GLU A 240 26.64 -10.77 13.06
CA GLU A 240 27.89 -10.31 13.68
C GLU A 240 28.69 -11.43 14.36
N LEU A 241 27.99 -12.47 14.83
CA LEU A 241 28.58 -13.62 15.52
C LEU A 241 28.91 -14.79 14.58
N GLY A 242 28.74 -14.61 13.27
CA GLY A 242 29.12 -15.61 12.27
C GLY A 242 28.06 -16.68 12.00
N ALA A 243 26.77 -16.38 12.19
CA ALA A 243 25.68 -17.25 11.72
C ALA A 243 25.81 -17.53 10.21
N THR A 244 25.47 -18.75 9.80
CA THR A 244 25.45 -19.13 8.37
C THR A 244 24.09 -18.87 7.74
N GLU A 245 24.06 -18.77 6.40
CA GLU A 245 22.80 -18.66 5.65
C GLU A 245 21.84 -19.81 5.95
N ALA A 246 22.37 -21.04 6.10
CA ALA A 246 21.56 -22.21 6.44
C ALA A 246 20.89 -22.08 7.82
N GLN A 247 21.61 -21.56 8.83
CA GLN A 247 21.05 -21.32 10.17
C GLN A 247 20.00 -20.20 10.15
N MET A 248 20.17 -19.20 9.28
CA MET A 248 19.31 -18.03 9.23
C MET A 248 18.09 -18.21 8.32
N LYS A 249 18.08 -19.15 7.38
CA LYS A 249 17.02 -19.32 6.36
C LYS A 249 15.59 -19.21 6.93
N ASP A 250 15.23 -20.08 7.87
CA ASP A 250 13.88 -20.11 8.44
C ASP A 250 13.60 -18.89 9.34
N ILE A 251 14.64 -18.33 9.96
CA ILE A 251 14.54 -17.10 10.77
C ILE A 251 14.21 -15.91 9.88
N LEU A 252 14.92 -15.75 8.76
CA LEU A 252 14.69 -14.65 7.82
C LEU A 252 13.30 -14.75 7.19
N HIS A 253 12.86 -15.97 6.87
CA HIS A 253 11.52 -16.19 6.38
C HIS A 253 10.46 -15.83 7.43
N GLY A 254 10.63 -16.23 8.69
CA GLY A 254 9.73 -15.81 9.78
C GLY A 254 9.67 -14.29 9.98
N ILE A 255 10.81 -13.58 9.88
CA ILE A 255 10.85 -12.11 9.88
C ILE A 255 10.07 -11.52 8.69
N ARG A 256 10.26 -12.07 7.49
CA ARG A 256 9.55 -11.66 6.28
C ARG A 256 8.04 -11.78 6.46
N LEU A 257 7.56 -12.93 6.95
CA LEU A 257 6.13 -13.17 7.18
C LEU A 257 5.54 -12.27 8.26
N GLY A 258 6.23 -12.16 9.41
CA GLY A 258 5.81 -11.30 10.51
C GLY A 258 5.67 -9.84 10.07
N GLN A 259 6.65 -9.33 9.29
CA GLN A 259 6.57 -7.98 8.78
C GLN A 259 5.55 -7.83 7.65
N TRP A 260 5.41 -8.79 6.74
CA TRP A 260 4.39 -8.76 5.70
C TRP A 260 2.98 -8.56 6.29
N ARG A 261 2.64 -9.36 7.31
CA ARG A 261 1.34 -9.29 7.99
C ARG A 261 1.15 -8.00 8.77
N TRP A 262 2.20 -7.51 9.45
CA TRP A 262 2.19 -6.18 10.05
C TRP A 262 1.92 -5.08 9.01
N ASP A 263 2.66 -5.11 7.91
CA ASP A 263 2.65 -4.05 6.90
C ASP A 263 1.33 -4.03 6.15
N TYR A 264 0.75 -5.19 5.84
CA TYR A 264 -0.58 -5.31 5.23
C TYR A 264 -1.66 -4.56 6.04
N VAL A 265 -1.58 -4.66 7.37
CA VAL A 265 -2.47 -3.93 8.30
C VAL A 265 -2.08 -2.45 8.39
N ALA A 266 -0.79 -2.14 8.59
CA ALA A 266 -0.30 -0.79 8.80
C ALA A 266 -0.47 0.10 7.56
N ALA A 267 -0.39 -0.47 6.36
CA ALA A 267 -0.51 0.23 5.09
C ALA A 267 -1.97 0.56 4.75
N SER A 268 -2.94 -0.18 5.30
CA SER A 268 -4.38 0.10 5.12
C SER A 268 -4.91 1.02 6.23
N HIS A 269 -4.69 2.33 6.09
CA HIS A 269 -5.08 3.33 7.12
C HIS A 269 -6.57 3.28 7.50
N GLY A 270 -7.47 3.05 6.53
CA GLY A 270 -8.91 2.89 6.79
C GLY A 270 -9.31 1.45 7.16
N GLY A 271 -8.40 0.50 7.05
CA GLY A 271 -8.68 -0.93 7.20
C GLY A 271 -9.17 -1.31 8.60
N SER A 272 -8.76 -0.59 9.65
CA SER A 272 -9.26 -0.81 11.01
C SER A 272 -10.74 -0.47 11.17
N PHE A 273 -11.32 0.30 10.24
CA PHE A 273 -12.76 0.48 10.14
C PHE A 273 -13.38 -0.46 9.10
N HIS A 274 -12.73 -0.62 7.94
CA HIS A 274 -13.27 -1.45 6.86
C HIS A 274 -13.41 -2.92 7.27
N ALA A 275 -12.36 -3.50 7.88
CA ALA A 275 -12.32 -4.90 8.28
C ALA A 275 -11.56 -5.12 9.61
N PRO A 276 -12.04 -4.55 10.74
CA PRO A 276 -11.35 -4.64 12.04
C PRO A 276 -11.08 -6.07 12.49
N VAL A 277 -12.03 -6.99 12.30
CA VAL A 277 -11.88 -8.39 12.72
C VAL A 277 -10.75 -9.08 11.95
N GLU A 278 -10.70 -8.88 10.64
CA GLU A 278 -9.67 -9.45 9.80
C GLU A 278 -8.28 -8.87 10.11
N LEU A 279 -8.16 -7.54 10.24
CA LEU A 279 -6.87 -6.94 10.61
C LEU A 279 -6.41 -7.34 12.00
N GLY A 280 -7.35 -7.51 12.95
CA GLY A 280 -7.04 -8.08 14.26
C GLY A 280 -6.48 -9.50 14.17
N ARG A 281 -7.07 -10.35 13.32
CA ARG A 281 -6.57 -11.71 13.03
C ARG A 281 -5.17 -11.67 12.41
N VAL A 282 -4.96 -10.85 11.39
CA VAL A 282 -3.67 -10.72 10.69
C VAL A 282 -2.56 -10.24 11.64
N LEU A 283 -2.84 -9.25 12.49
CA LEU A 283 -1.88 -8.82 13.52
C LEU A 283 -1.60 -9.94 14.53
N GLY A 284 -2.62 -10.67 14.95
CA GLY A 284 -2.47 -11.81 15.87
C GLY A 284 -1.54 -12.88 15.31
N THR A 285 -1.72 -13.27 14.05
CA THR A 285 -0.83 -14.26 13.41
C THR A 285 0.56 -13.68 13.11
N GLY A 286 0.68 -12.38 12.81
CA GLY A 286 1.97 -11.70 12.69
C GLY A 286 2.76 -11.70 14.00
N ILE A 287 2.09 -11.49 15.14
CA ILE A 287 2.67 -11.59 16.49
C ILE A 287 3.17 -13.00 16.75
N ASP A 288 2.34 -14.02 16.49
CA ASP A 288 2.68 -15.43 16.69
C ASP A 288 3.95 -15.82 15.90
N VAL A 289 3.95 -15.59 14.59
CA VAL A 289 5.10 -15.89 13.72
C VAL A 289 6.36 -15.14 14.15
N THR A 290 6.23 -13.87 14.53
CA THR A 290 7.39 -13.08 14.98
C THR A 290 7.94 -13.59 16.31
N GLN A 291 7.08 -13.99 17.26
CA GLN A 291 7.53 -14.56 18.52
C GLN A 291 8.24 -15.90 18.34
N GLU A 292 7.67 -16.82 17.54
CA GLU A 292 8.31 -18.09 17.20
C GLU A 292 9.68 -17.87 16.54
N THR A 293 9.77 -16.86 15.68
CA THR A 293 11.03 -16.46 15.05
C THR A 293 12.05 -15.97 16.07
N ARG A 294 11.62 -15.17 17.06
CA ARG A 294 12.49 -14.71 18.16
C ARG A 294 12.96 -15.85 19.06
N ILE A 295 12.15 -16.88 19.28
CA ILE A 295 12.57 -18.09 20.00
C ILE A 295 13.70 -18.80 19.24
N LYS A 296 13.59 -18.93 17.91
CA LYS A 296 14.67 -19.48 17.06
C LYS A 296 15.93 -18.62 17.12
N LEU A 297 15.79 -17.30 17.05
CA LEU A 297 16.89 -16.35 17.21
C LEU A 297 17.60 -16.50 18.55
N ALA A 298 16.86 -16.57 19.66
CA ALA A 298 17.44 -16.76 21.00
C ALA A 298 18.25 -18.05 21.09
N LYS A 299 17.73 -19.17 20.57
CA LYS A 299 18.46 -20.46 20.51
C LYS A 299 19.75 -20.36 19.69
N LEU A 300 19.69 -19.69 18.54
CA LEU A 300 20.85 -19.49 17.68
C LEU A 300 21.89 -18.58 18.34
N LEU A 301 21.48 -17.47 18.94
CA LEU A 301 22.36 -16.57 19.70
C LEU A 301 23.12 -17.31 20.80
N MET A 302 22.44 -18.18 21.55
CA MET A 302 23.08 -19.01 22.57
C MET A 302 24.11 -19.98 21.97
N THR A 303 23.78 -20.62 20.84
CA THR A 303 24.70 -21.52 20.12
C THR A 303 25.94 -20.79 19.62
N LEU A 304 25.78 -19.53 19.24
CA LEU A 304 26.84 -18.63 18.81
C LEU A 304 27.61 -17.98 19.99
N GLY A 305 27.33 -18.39 21.24
CA GLY A 305 28.05 -17.95 22.43
C GLY A 305 27.61 -16.59 23.00
N PHE A 306 26.52 -16.00 22.49
CA PHE A 306 25.95 -14.78 23.06
C PHE A 306 25.17 -15.07 24.34
N LYS A 307 25.43 -14.28 25.39
CA LYS A 307 24.75 -14.38 26.69
C LYS A 307 23.90 -13.15 26.94
N GLY A 308 22.66 -13.37 27.39
CA GLY A 308 21.72 -12.31 27.73
C GLY A 308 20.84 -11.86 26.56
N GLU A 309 20.25 -10.68 26.71
CA GLU A 309 19.31 -10.09 25.75
C GLU A 309 20.04 -9.12 24.82
N VAL A 310 19.72 -9.17 23.52
CA VAL A 310 20.22 -8.16 22.57
C VAL A 310 19.56 -6.82 22.91
N PRO A 311 20.35 -5.75 23.20
CA PRO A 311 19.78 -4.47 23.63
C PRO A 311 18.81 -3.89 22.60
N TYR A 312 17.67 -3.39 23.08
CA TYR A 312 16.75 -2.65 22.23
C TYR A 312 17.40 -1.32 21.82
N PRO A 313 17.37 -0.94 20.53
CA PRO A 313 18.05 0.27 20.08
C PRO A 313 17.33 1.54 20.57
N ASP A 314 18.08 2.62 20.81
CA ASP A 314 17.49 3.92 21.15
C ASP A 314 16.84 4.56 19.93
N ILE A 315 15.59 4.17 19.66
CA ILE A 315 14.80 4.61 18.50
C ILE A 315 13.52 5.36 18.90
N ALA A 316 13.49 5.94 20.10
CA ALA A 316 12.32 6.63 20.66
C ALA A 316 11.85 7.85 19.85
N THR A 317 12.64 8.32 18.87
CA THR A 317 12.24 9.37 17.93
C THR A 317 12.62 8.98 16.52
N LYS A 318 11.90 9.52 15.53
CA LYS A 318 12.22 9.39 14.10
C LYS A 318 13.69 9.69 13.81
N ALA A 319 14.24 10.78 14.35
CA ALA A 319 15.63 11.18 14.12
C ALA A 319 16.63 10.14 14.65
N LYS A 320 16.38 9.59 15.84
CA LYS A 320 17.21 8.53 16.42
C LYS A 320 17.12 7.23 15.63
N ALA A 321 15.91 6.83 15.20
CA ALA A 321 15.72 5.66 14.34
C ALA A 321 16.44 5.79 12.99
N GLN A 322 16.34 6.95 12.33
CA GLN A 322 17.05 7.23 11.07
C GLN A 322 18.57 7.20 11.25
N LYS A 323 19.08 7.75 12.36
CA LYS A 323 20.50 7.68 12.71
C LYS A 323 20.96 6.24 12.97
N PHE A 324 20.16 5.45 13.69
CA PHE A 324 20.46 4.05 14.01
C PHE A 324 20.69 3.20 12.73
N ILE A 325 19.89 3.40 11.69
CA ILE A 325 20.06 2.71 10.40
C ILE A 325 21.04 3.40 9.44
N GLY A 326 21.64 4.53 9.86
CA GLY A 326 22.65 5.27 9.11
C GLY A 326 22.11 6.02 7.89
N LEU A 327 20.88 6.57 7.96
CA LEU A 327 20.35 7.43 6.89
C LEU A 327 20.99 8.83 6.92
N PRO A 328 21.58 9.31 5.81
CA PRO A 328 22.21 10.63 5.74
C PRO A 328 21.16 11.74 5.54
N MET A 329 20.34 11.99 6.56
CA MET A 329 19.14 12.82 6.45
C MET A 329 19.40 14.26 5.99
N GLU A 330 20.50 14.89 6.42
CA GLU A 330 20.83 16.25 5.99
C GLU A 330 21.15 16.31 4.49
N LYS A 331 21.88 15.32 3.97
CA LYS A 331 22.13 15.19 2.52
C LYS A 331 20.82 14.97 1.76
N LEU A 332 19.97 14.05 2.21
CA LEU A 332 18.70 13.73 1.54
C LEU A 332 17.75 14.95 1.49
N LYS A 333 17.66 15.72 2.58
CA LYS A 333 16.88 16.96 2.62
C LYS A 333 17.44 18.01 1.67
N ALA A 334 18.76 18.21 1.66
CA ALA A 334 19.41 19.17 0.78
C ALA A 334 19.22 18.82 -0.70
N GLU A 335 19.38 17.55 -1.06
CA GLU A 335 19.14 17.05 -2.43
C GLU A 335 17.68 17.23 -2.86
N LYS A 336 16.72 16.94 -1.97
CA LYS A 336 15.30 17.15 -2.27
C LYS A 336 14.95 18.63 -2.41
N ALA A 337 15.49 19.50 -1.55
CA ALA A 337 15.30 20.94 -1.65
C ALA A 337 15.88 21.50 -2.95
N LYS A 338 17.08 21.04 -3.36
CA LYS A 338 17.67 21.39 -4.65
C LYS A 338 16.78 20.96 -5.82
N PHE A 339 16.29 19.72 -5.81
CA PHE A 339 15.35 19.23 -6.82
C PHE A 339 14.11 20.13 -6.95
N LEU A 340 13.47 20.49 -5.82
CA LEU A 340 12.27 21.32 -5.80
C LEU A 340 12.53 22.75 -6.28
N LYS A 341 13.72 23.29 -6.03
CA LYS A 341 14.10 24.64 -6.46
C LYS A 341 14.48 24.69 -7.94
N GLU A 342 15.12 23.65 -8.47
CA GLU A 342 15.76 23.70 -9.79
C GLU A 342 15.02 22.93 -10.88
N LEU A 343 14.59 21.69 -10.61
CA LEU A 343 14.04 20.80 -11.63
C LEU A 343 12.51 20.85 -11.68
N ALA A 344 11.83 20.88 -10.53
CA ALA A 344 10.37 20.91 -10.49
C ALA A 344 9.77 22.12 -11.24
N PRO A 345 10.26 23.37 -11.10
CA PRO A 345 9.70 24.50 -11.83
C PRO A 345 9.93 24.43 -13.35
N LYS A 346 10.98 23.72 -13.79
CA LYS A 346 11.22 23.48 -15.22
C LYS A 346 10.20 22.51 -15.78
N TRP A 347 9.86 21.46 -15.04
CA TRP A 347 8.78 20.55 -15.40
C TRP A 347 7.45 21.28 -15.52
N ASP A 348 7.12 22.16 -14.56
CA ASP A 348 5.90 22.97 -14.62
C ASP A 348 5.88 23.90 -15.84
N ALA A 349 7.00 24.52 -16.19
CA ALA A 349 7.12 25.40 -17.35
C ALA A 349 6.96 24.62 -18.68
N GLU A 350 7.63 23.48 -18.82
CA GLU A 350 7.51 22.60 -20.00
C GLU A 350 6.08 22.05 -20.14
N ALA A 351 5.46 21.68 -19.02
CA ALA A 351 4.08 21.21 -18.99
C ALA A 351 3.10 22.30 -19.44
N LYS A 352 3.25 23.52 -18.92
CA LYS A 352 2.43 24.68 -19.30
C LYS A 352 2.56 24.99 -20.79
N GLU A 353 3.75 24.88 -21.37
CA GLU A 353 3.96 25.05 -22.81
C GLU A 353 3.25 23.94 -23.61
N ARG A 354 3.37 22.67 -23.19
CA ARG A 354 2.64 21.55 -23.84
C ARG A 354 1.14 21.77 -23.78
N GLU A 355 0.59 22.05 -22.59
CA GLU A 355 -0.85 22.19 -22.36
C GLU A 355 -1.47 23.37 -23.10
N SER A 356 -0.68 24.42 -23.40
CA SER A 356 -1.15 25.56 -24.20
C SER A 356 -1.51 25.21 -25.66
N LYS A 357 -1.21 23.98 -26.10
CA LYS A 357 -1.47 23.49 -27.47
C LYS A 357 -2.75 22.64 -27.57
N TYR A 358 -3.39 22.32 -26.45
CA TYR A 358 -4.60 21.49 -26.39
C TYR A 358 -5.88 22.31 -26.52
#